data_AF-A0A0C9YT64-F1
#
_entry.id   AF-A0A0C9YT64-F1
#
_cell.length_a   1.000
_cell.length_b   1.000
_cell.length_c   1.000
_cell.angle_alpha   90.00
_cell.angle_beta   90.00
_cell.angle_gamma   90.00
#
_symmetry.space_group_name_H-M   'P 1'
#
loop_
_entity.id
_entity.type
_entity.pdbx_description
1 polymer ?
#
loop_
_entity_poly.entity_id
_entity_poly.type
_entity_poly.pdbx_seq_one_letter_code
_entity_poly.pdbx_strand_id
1 'polypeptide(L)'
;MTQEEKDELLHALTEYQALKNTSVHATNSAAAHDVQLTLEHVFKILDGLALHTRIYVCLFATCSHVYDSSQPFWYGTDNIMDFWEDVMDLEPDEIVCKMEQWVCMHGKSEETSCSGH
;
A
#
# COMPACT_ATOMS: atom_id res chain seq x y z
N MET A 1 -15.25 -10.94 43.75
CA MET A 1 -14.21 -10.61 42.78
C MET A 1 -12.94 -10.30 43.56
N THR A 2 -12.00 -11.25 43.58
CA THR A 2 -10.72 -11.10 44.28
C THR A 2 -9.73 -10.32 43.41
N GLN A 3 -8.67 -9.78 44.02
CA GLN A 3 -7.62 -9.06 43.28
C GLN A 3 -6.91 -9.98 42.27
N GLU A 4 -6.79 -11.26 42.62
CA GLU A 4 -6.19 -12.31 41.80
C GLU A 4 -7.00 -12.57 40.51
N GLU A 5 -8.33 -12.61 40.60
CA GLU A 5 -9.21 -12.72 39.43
C GLU A 5 -9.10 -11.50 38.49
N LYS A 6 -8.84 -10.30 39.04
CA LYS A 6 -8.61 -9.09 38.24
C LYS A 6 -7.27 -9.12 37.51
N ASP A 7 -6.22 -9.58 38.19
CA ASP A 7 -4.87 -9.65 37.62
C ASP A 7 -4.80 -10.73 36.53
N GLU A 8 -5.48 -11.87 36.70
CA GLU A 8 -5.64 -12.88 35.64
C GLU A 8 -6.40 -12.33 34.42
N LEU A 9 -7.49 -11.59 34.63
CA LEU A 9 -8.25 -10.97 33.53
C LEU A 9 -7.42 -9.93 32.76
N LEU A 10 -6.63 -9.12 33.46
CA LEU A 10 -5.72 -8.15 32.84
C LEU A 10 -4.61 -8.84 32.05
N HIS A 11 -4.07 -9.95 32.58
CA HIS A 11 -3.06 -10.73 31.90
C HIS A 11 -3.61 -11.36 30.61
N ALA A 12 -4.75 -12.02 30.68
CA ALA A 12 -5.42 -12.64 29.52
C ALA A 12 -5.78 -11.60 28.44
N LEU A 13 -6.23 -10.40 28.85
CA LEU A 13 -6.51 -9.31 27.92
C LEU A 13 -5.24 -8.83 27.18
N THR A 14 -4.12 -8.73 27.91
CA THR A 14 -2.83 -8.32 27.34
C THR A 14 -2.31 -9.35 26.34
N GLU A 15 -2.41 -10.64 26.67
CA GLU A 15 -2.03 -11.73 25.78
C GLU A 15 -2.89 -11.77 24.52
N TYR A 16 -4.21 -11.60 24.67
CA TYR A 16 -5.13 -11.53 23.54
C TYR A 16 -4.82 -10.35 22.61
N GLN A 17 -4.52 -9.18 23.17
CA GLN A 17 -4.10 -8.00 22.39
C GLN A 17 -2.77 -8.24 21.66
N ALA A 18 -1.78 -8.83 22.32
CA ALA A 18 -0.50 -9.15 21.71
C ALA A 18 -0.64 -10.15 20.56
N LEU A 19 -1.45 -11.20 20.75
CA LEU A 19 -1.73 -12.21 19.73
C LEU A 19 -2.48 -11.60 18.53
N LYS A 20 -3.48 -10.76 18.79
CA LYS A 20 -4.24 -10.06 17.74
C LYS A 20 -3.35 -9.12 16.93
N ASN A 21 -2.50 -8.34 17.58
CA ASN A 21 -1.56 -7.45 16.90
C ASN A 21 -0.59 -8.24 16.01
N THR A 22 -0.04 -9.34 16.52
CA THR A 22 0.86 -10.22 15.76
C THR A 22 0.16 -10.80 14.53
N SER A 23 -1.09 -11.25 14.66
CA SER A 23 -1.89 -11.79 13.55
C SER A 23 -2.18 -10.74 12.46
N VAL A 24 -2.56 -9.52 12.86
CA VAL A 24 -2.79 -8.41 11.93
C VAL A 24 -1.49 -8.05 11.18
N HIS A 25 -0.37 -7.94 11.88
CA HIS A 25 0.92 -7.67 11.25
C HIS A 25 1.34 -8.76 10.25
N ALA A 26 1.14 -10.03 10.59
CA ALA A 26 1.43 -11.13 9.68
C ALA A 26 0.55 -11.08 8.41
N THR A 27 -0.74 -10.71 8.57
CA THR A 27 -1.69 -10.60 7.45
C THR A 27 -1.34 -9.43 6.53
N ASN A 28 -1.01 -8.26 7.09
CA ASN A 28 -0.61 -7.10 6.30
C ASN A 28 0.70 -7.36 5.57
N SER A 29 1.66 -8.05 6.21
CA SER A 29 2.91 -8.44 5.56
C SER A 29 2.68 -9.38 4.38
N ALA A 30 1.72 -10.30 4.47
CA ALA A 30 1.36 -11.17 3.36
C ALA A 30 0.71 -10.38 2.22
N ALA A 31 -0.22 -9.47 2.53
CA ALA A 31 -0.86 -8.62 1.54
C ALA A 31 0.14 -7.71 0.81
N ALA A 32 1.06 -7.06 1.53
CA ALA A 32 2.10 -6.22 0.94
C ALA A 32 3.03 -7.03 0.02
N HIS A 33 3.38 -8.25 0.43
CA HIS A 33 4.21 -9.15 -0.37
C HIS A 33 3.49 -9.61 -1.65
N ASP A 34 2.20 -9.92 -1.58
CA ASP A 34 1.39 -10.29 -2.75
C ASP A 34 1.28 -9.13 -3.75
N VAL A 35 1.09 -7.90 -3.25
CA VAL A 35 1.12 -6.68 -4.07
C VAL A 35 2.47 -6.55 -4.76
N GLN A 36 3.58 -6.66 -4.02
CA GLN A 36 4.92 -6.57 -4.58
C GLN A 36 5.17 -7.61 -5.69
N LEU A 37 4.88 -8.90 -5.43
CA LEU A 37 5.06 -9.96 -6.41
C LEU A 37 4.22 -9.75 -7.68
N THR A 38 2.99 -9.26 -7.51
CA THR A 38 2.10 -8.98 -8.64
C THR A 38 2.65 -7.85 -9.49
N LEU A 39 3.17 -6.79 -8.86
CA LEU A 39 3.75 -5.65 -9.56
C LEU A 39 5.04 -6.01 -10.29
N GLU A 40 5.92 -6.80 -9.67
CA GLU A 40 7.10 -7.34 -10.34
C GLU A 40 6.74 -8.17 -11.58
N HIS A 41 5.63 -8.90 -11.54
CA HIS A 41 5.12 -9.62 -12.70
C HIS A 41 4.61 -8.66 -13.79
N VAL A 42 3.86 -7.62 -13.41
CA VAL A 42 3.38 -6.59 -14.35
C VAL A 42 4.55 -5.86 -15.01
N PHE A 43 5.61 -5.50 -14.27
CA PHE A 43 6.78 -4.84 -14.82
C PHE A 43 7.43 -5.68 -15.92
N LYS A 44 7.58 -6.99 -15.72
CA LYS A 44 8.12 -7.89 -16.76
C LYS A 44 7.26 -7.92 -18.02
N ILE A 45 5.94 -7.85 -17.87
CA ILE A 45 5.02 -7.76 -19.02
C ILE A 45 5.21 -6.43 -19.75
N LEU A 46 5.30 -5.32 -19.01
CA LEU A 46 5.49 -3.98 -19.58
C LEU A 46 6.85 -3.84 -20.27
N ASP A 47 7.93 -4.32 -19.66
CA ASP A 47 9.27 -4.38 -20.27
C ASP A 47 9.23 -5.17 -21.59
N GLY A 48 8.63 -6.37 -21.57
CA GLY A 48 8.49 -7.19 -22.77
C GLY A 48 7.71 -6.48 -23.87
N LEU A 49 6.63 -5.79 -23.51
CA LEU A 49 5.81 -5.05 -24.46
C LEU A 49 6.57 -3.84 -25.04
N ALA A 50 7.27 -3.08 -24.21
CA ALA A 50 8.09 -1.94 -24.63
C ALA A 50 9.19 -2.38 -25.61
N LEU A 51 9.91 -3.46 -25.29
CA LEU A 51 10.97 -4.01 -26.15
C LEU A 51 10.48 -4.37 -27.56
N HIS A 52 9.26 -4.91 -27.69
CA HIS A 52 8.74 -5.38 -28.97
C HIS A 52 8.00 -4.31 -29.78
N THR A 53 7.43 -3.31 -29.12
CA THR A 53 6.52 -2.35 -29.76
C THR A 53 6.98 -0.90 -29.66
N ARG A 54 8.03 -0.61 -28.87
CA ARG A 54 8.51 0.73 -28.54
C ARG A 54 7.42 1.64 -27.96
N ILE A 55 6.47 1.05 -27.23
CA ILE A 55 5.52 1.84 -26.46
C ILE A 55 6.23 2.39 -25.23
N TYR A 56 5.79 3.57 -24.81
CA TYR A 56 6.20 4.17 -23.54
C TYR A 56 5.06 4.02 -22.55
N VAL A 57 5.34 3.43 -21.38
CA VAL A 57 4.35 3.15 -20.34
C VAL A 57 4.90 3.61 -19.00
N CYS A 58 4.06 4.27 -18.21
CA CYS A 58 4.32 4.53 -16.80
C CYS A 58 3.20 3.93 -15.94
N LEU A 59 3.56 3.44 -14.76
CA LEU A 59 2.64 2.98 -13.74
C LEU A 59 2.94 3.72 -12.44
N PHE A 60 1.91 4.26 -11.81
CA PHE A 60 1.97 4.81 -10.44
C PHE A 60 1.00 4.00 -9.60
N ALA A 61 1.42 3.59 -8.41
CA ALA A 61 0.49 3.01 -7.45
C ALA A 61 0.82 3.37 -6.01
N THR A 62 -0.25 3.44 -5.23
CA THR A 62 -0.25 3.81 -3.82
C THR A 62 -1.31 2.97 -3.12
N CYS A 63 -1.05 2.55 -1.88
CA CYS A 63 -2.05 1.86 -1.07
C CYS A 63 -2.85 2.89 -0.25
N SER A 64 -4.17 2.69 -0.17
CA SER A 64 -5.07 3.57 0.59
C SER A 64 -5.13 3.24 2.09
N HIS A 65 -4.63 2.08 2.48
CA HIS A 65 -4.90 1.50 3.79
C HIS A 65 -3.82 1.89 4.82
N VAL A 66 -4.24 2.56 5.90
CA VAL A 66 -3.37 3.16 6.94
C VAL A 66 -2.48 2.15 7.68
N TYR A 67 -2.81 0.85 7.60
CA TYR A 67 -2.04 -0.24 8.20
C TYR A 67 -1.14 -0.99 7.23
N ASP A 68 -1.16 -0.60 5.96
CA ASP A 68 -0.29 -1.18 4.94
C ASP A 68 0.99 -0.33 4.88
N SER A 69 2.12 -0.92 5.26
CA SER A 69 3.43 -0.25 5.23
C SER A 69 4.02 -0.18 3.82
N SER A 70 3.20 -0.38 2.79
CA SER A 70 3.62 -0.36 1.40
C SER A 70 3.90 1.08 1.00
N GLN A 71 5.16 1.36 0.66
CA GLN A 71 5.53 2.67 0.14
C GLN A 71 4.88 2.88 -1.22
N PRO A 72 4.41 4.10 -1.52
CA PRO A 72 4.03 4.47 -2.88
C PRO A 72 5.19 4.15 -3.83
N PHE A 73 4.87 3.66 -5.02
CA PHE A 73 5.89 3.31 -6.00
C PHE A 73 5.45 3.73 -7.39
N TRP A 74 6.44 3.91 -8.26
CA TRP A 74 6.24 4.14 -9.67
C TRP A 74 7.19 3.27 -10.49
N TYR A 75 6.82 3.05 -11.74
CA TYR A 75 7.60 2.32 -12.73
C TYR A 75 7.42 2.99 -14.10
N GLY A 76 8.50 3.05 -14.87
CA GLY A 76 8.51 3.59 -16.22
C GLY A 76 9.31 2.70 -17.16
N THR A 77 8.83 2.53 -18.39
CA THR A 77 9.59 1.90 -19.46
C THR A 77 10.49 2.93 -20.15
N ASP A 78 11.66 2.50 -20.62
CA ASP A 78 12.63 3.33 -21.33
C ASP A 78 12.90 4.64 -20.58
N ASN A 79 12.81 5.79 -21.27
CA ASN A 79 13.07 7.11 -20.72
C ASN A 79 11.78 7.93 -20.54
N ILE A 80 10.65 7.27 -20.30
CA ILE A 80 9.37 7.97 -20.03
C ILE A 80 9.41 8.82 -18.76
N MET A 81 10.42 8.62 -17.91
CA MET A 81 10.67 9.48 -16.74
C MET A 81 11.16 10.87 -17.14
N ASP A 82 11.98 10.98 -18.19
CA ASP A 82 12.40 12.26 -18.77
C ASP A 82 11.20 13.10 -19.20
N PHE A 83 10.10 12.47 -19.66
CA PHE A 83 8.88 13.22 -19.98
C PHE A 83 8.30 13.93 -18.76
N TRP A 84 8.28 13.27 -17.59
CA TRP A 84 7.75 13.87 -16.38
C TRP A 84 8.64 15.03 -15.90
N GLU A 85 9.95 14.84 -15.92
CA GLU A 85 10.90 15.88 -15.48
C GLU A 85 11.01 17.03 -16.51
N ASP A 86 11.27 16.72 -17.78
CA ASP A 86 11.57 17.73 -18.81
C ASP A 86 10.34 18.44 -19.36
N VAL A 87 9.19 17.76 -19.45
CA VAL A 87 7.98 18.30 -20.07
C VAL A 87 6.97 18.77 -19.02
N MET A 88 6.81 17.99 -17.95
CA MET A 88 5.84 18.30 -16.91
C MET A 88 6.44 19.08 -15.74
N ASP A 89 7.77 19.19 -15.63
CA ASP A 89 8.49 19.83 -14.52
C ASP A 89 8.08 19.23 -13.16
N LEU A 90 7.91 17.90 -13.14
CA LEU A 90 7.50 17.12 -11.98
C LEU A 90 8.36 15.87 -11.85
N GLU A 91 8.94 15.67 -10.66
CA GLU A 91 9.60 14.40 -10.35
C GLU A 91 8.54 13.29 -10.17
N PRO A 92 8.78 12.07 -10.66
CA PRO A 92 7.85 10.94 -10.50
C PRO A 92 7.47 10.67 -9.03
N ASP A 93 8.41 10.89 -8.10
CA ASP A 93 8.17 10.78 -6.66
C ASP A 93 7.15 11.81 -6.16
N GLU A 94 7.16 13.04 -6.69
CA GLU A 94 6.16 14.04 -6.35
C GLU A 94 4.77 13.65 -6.85
N ILE A 95 4.70 13.02 -8.02
CA ILE A 95 3.43 12.53 -8.60
C ILE A 95 2.85 11.45 -7.70
N VAL A 96 3.66 10.45 -7.31
CA VAL A 96 3.18 9.34 -6.48
C VAL A 96 2.76 9.82 -5.09
N CYS A 97 3.48 10.79 -4.51
CA CYS A 97 3.12 11.40 -3.23
C CYS A 97 1.79 12.17 -3.31
N LYS A 98 1.56 12.95 -4.38
CA LYS A 98 0.28 13.66 -4.58
C LYS A 98 -0.87 12.68 -4.79
N MET A 99 -0.63 11.58 -5.50
CA MET A 99 -1.60 10.51 -5.68
C MET A 99 -1.96 9.86 -4.33
N GLU A 100 -0.97 9.53 -3.50
CA GLU A 100 -1.17 9.01 -2.14
C GLU A 100 -2.00 9.98 -1.30
N GLN A 101 -1.63 11.27 -1.26
CA GLN A 101 -2.36 12.30 -0.53
C GLN A 101 -3.83 12.38 -0.98
N TRP A 102 -4.08 12.35 -2.29
CA TRP A 102 -5.43 12.35 -2.84
C TRP A 102 -6.22 11.12 -2.39
N VAL A 103 -5.63 9.92 -2.48
CA VAL A 103 -6.26 8.68 -2.02
C VAL A 103 -6.54 8.72 -0.52
N CYS A 104 -5.61 9.17 0.32
CA CYS A 104 -5.82 9.28 1.77
C CYS A 104 -6.94 10.28 2.14
N MET A 105 -7.09 11.36 1.38
CA MET A 105 -8.16 12.34 1.59
C MET A 105 -9.55 11.78 1.20
N HIS A 106 -9.62 10.87 0.23
CA HIS A 106 -10.89 10.34 -0.30
C HIS A 106 -11.21 8.91 0.18
N GLY A 107 -10.24 8.16 0.71
CA GLY A 107 -10.44 6.81 1.25
C GLY A 107 -11.22 6.80 2.57
N LYS A 108 -11.17 7.90 3.34
CA LYS A 108 -11.91 8.04 4.60
C LYS A 108 -13.42 8.19 4.44
N SER A 109 -13.92 8.52 3.25
CA SER A 109 -15.38 8.63 3.04
C SER A 109 -16.11 7.29 2.90
N GLU A 110 -15.41 6.19 2.62
CA GLU A 110 -16.04 4.87 2.40
C GLU A 110 -16.12 4.01 3.67
N GLU A 111 -15.29 4.23 4.69
CA GLU A 111 -15.35 3.46 5.95
C GLU A 111 -16.61 3.78 6.79
N THR A 112 -17.30 4.89 6.55
CA THR A 112 -18.53 5.25 7.27
C THR A 112 -19.80 4.55 6.77
N SER A 113 -19.77 3.77 5.68
CA SER A 113 -20.98 3.07 5.20
C SER A 113 -21.13 1.63 5.71
N CYS A 114 -20.16 1.07 6.43
CA CYS A 114 -20.23 -0.31 6.94
C CYS A 114 -20.53 -0.44 8.44
N SER A 115 -20.94 0.63 9.13
CA SER A 115 -21.34 0.58 10.55
C SER A 115 -22.84 0.78 10.81
N GLY A 116 -23.69 0.56 9.80
CA GLY A 116 -25.13 0.60 10.02
C GLY A 116 -25.87 -0.21 8.99
N HIS A 117 -26.11 -1.49 9.29
CA HIS A 117 -27.36 -2.23 9.08
C HIS A 117 -27.31 -3.52 9.90
#